data_AF-A0A7J9XWV5-F1
#
_entry.id   AF-A0A7J9XWV5-F1
#
_cell.length_a   1.000
_cell.length_b   1.000
_cell.length_c   1.000
_cell.angle_alpha   90.00
_cell.angle_beta   90.00
_cell.angle_gamma   90.00
#
_symmetry.space_group_name_H-M   'P 1'
#
loop_
_entity.id
_entity.type
_entity.pdbx_description
1 polymer ?
#
loop_
_entity_poly.entity_id
_entity_poly.type
_entity_poly.pdbx_seq_one_letter_code
_entity_poly.pdbx_strand_id
1 'polypeptide(L)'
;MTHTHNDRAVRTAYAIASRLARQAGAALGGGRDDPYGGIGANGAVRTREADDSVALQDVGYRYSFRPGGIHNLRADRFITGHGSVTGPQVAHALLSAMTATP
;
A
#
# COMPACT_ATOMS: atom_id res chain seq x y z
N MET A 1 1.15 -1.93 -5.82
CA MET A 1 0.23 -1.49 -4.76
C MET A 1 0.97 -0.46 -3.91
N THR A 2 0.36 0.69 -3.59
CA THR A 2 0.96 1.69 -2.67
C THR A 2 0.18 1.71 -1.37
N HIS A 3 0.86 1.73 -0.23
CA HIS A 3 0.23 1.84 1.09
C HIS A 3 0.93 2.88 1.96
N THR A 4 0.19 3.52 2.87
CA THR A 4 0.74 4.56 3.75
C THR A 4 0.09 4.52 5.12
N HIS A 5 0.91 4.66 6.15
CA HIS A 5 0.43 4.82 7.51
C HIS A 5 -0.20 6.19 7.76
N ASN A 6 -0.04 7.13 6.82
CA ASN A 6 -0.66 8.45 6.86
C ASN A 6 -2.15 8.41 6.48
N ASP A 7 -2.65 7.29 5.95
CA ASP A 7 -4.06 7.08 5.70
C ASP A 7 -4.83 6.88 7.01
N ARG A 8 -5.06 7.99 7.73
CA ARG A 8 -5.78 7.99 9.01
C ARG A 8 -7.25 7.58 8.86
N ALA A 9 -7.86 7.78 7.69
CA ALA A 9 -9.24 7.38 7.43
C ALA A 9 -9.37 5.84 7.42
N VAL A 10 -8.48 5.14 6.72
CA VAL A 10 -8.44 3.66 6.71
C VAL A 10 -7.90 3.11 8.04
N ARG A 11 -6.93 3.79 8.65
CA ARG A 11 -6.35 3.35 9.93
C ARG A 11 -7.34 3.41 11.11
N THR A 12 -8.32 4.31 11.07
CA THR A 12 -9.24 4.54 12.20
C THR A 12 -10.71 4.27 11.84
N ALA A 13 -11.26 4.88 10.79
CA ALA A 13 -12.68 4.74 10.49
C ALA A 13 -13.02 3.35 9.92
N TYR A 14 -12.20 2.83 9.00
CA TYR A 14 -12.42 1.50 8.43
C TYR A 14 -12.21 0.39 9.47
N ALA A 15 -11.14 0.46 10.27
CA ALA A 15 -10.89 -0.49 11.37
C ALA A 15 -12.04 -0.52 12.41
N ILE A 16 -12.65 0.63 12.72
CA ILE A 16 -13.79 0.71 13.65
C ILE A 16 -15.08 0.18 13.00
N ALA A 17 -15.36 0.52 11.74
CA ALA A 17 -16.54 0.07 11.01
C ALA A 17 -16.53 -1.45 10.78
N SER A 18 -15.39 -2.02 10.35
CA SER A 18 -15.22 -3.46 10.19
C SER A 18 -15.37 -4.21 11.52
N ARG A 19 -14.88 -3.64 12.64
CA ARG A 19 -15.04 -4.19 14.00
C ARG A 19 -16.50 -4.27 14.45
N LEU A 20 -17.29 -3.23 14.20
CA LEU A 20 -18.72 -3.18 14.56
C LEU A 20 -19.57 -4.18 13.77
N ALA A 21 -19.19 -4.48 12.53
CA ALA A 21 -19.92 -5.39 11.65
C ALA A 21 -19.71 -6.90 11.94
N ARG A 22 -18.86 -7.27 12.91
CA ARG A 22 -18.39 -8.66 13.14
C ARG A 22 -17.83 -9.34 11.88
N GLN A 23 -17.56 -8.58 10.82
CA GLN A 23 -16.65 -9.02 9.77
C GLN A 23 -15.29 -9.05 10.44
N ALA A 24 -14.65 -10.21 10.45
CA ALA A 24 -13.34 -10.40 11.01
C ALA A 24 -12.46 -9.22 10.53
N GLY A 25 -12.14 -8.26 11.42
CA GLY A 25 -11.63 -6.94 11.02
C GLY A 25 -11.04 -6.01 12.08
N ALA A 26 -10.70 -6.45 13.30
CA ALA A 26 -10.34 -5.55 14.40
C ALA A 26 -8.98 -5.78 15.10
N ALA A 27 -7.93 -5.04 14.71
CA ALA A 27 -6.96 -4.51 15.68
C ALA A 27 -6.61 -3.04 15.37
N LEU A 28 -6.49 -2.22 16.43
CA LEU A 28 -5.97 -0.87 16.33
C LEU A 28 -4.47 -0.98 16.00
N GLY A 29 -4.07 -0.49 14.82
CA GLY A 29 -2.67 -0.49 14.38
C GLY A 29 -2.22 -1.75 13.64
N GLY A 30 -3.15 -2.57 13.14
CA GLY A 30 -2.87 -3.83 12.44
C GLY A 30 -1.75 -3.72 11.40
N GLY A 31 -0.73 -4.57 11.53
CA GLY A 31 0.34 -4.75 10.56
C GLY A 31 -0.06 -5.70 9.43
N ARG A 32 0.89 -6.07 8.56
CA ARG A 32 0.70 -6.95 7.39
C ARG A 32 -0.01 -8.28 7.70
N ASP A 33 0.21 -8.82 8.90
CA ASP A 33 -0.35 -10.10 9.34
C ASP A 33 -1.68 -9.97 10.08
N ASP A 34 -2.16 -8.75 10.31
CA ASP A 34 -3.46 -8.54 10.90
C ASP A 34 -4.53 -8.74 9.81
N PRO A 35 -5.40 -9.77 9.89
CA PRO A 35 -6.43 -10.06 8.88
C PRO A 35 -7.43 -8.92 8.66
N TYR A 36 -7.26 -7.84 9.41
CA TYR A 36 -8.17 -6.78 9.75
C TYR A 36 -7.62 -5.39 9.43
N GLY A 37 -6.31 -5.32 9.13
CA GLY A 37 -5.63 -4.09 8.75
C GLY A 37 -6.05 -3.68 7.34
N GLY A 38 -6.59 -2.48 7.18
CA GLY A 38 -6.99 -1.98 5.87
C GLY A 38 -5.83 -1.92 4.88
N ILE A 39 -6.08 -2.35 3.64
CA ILE A 39 -5.05 -2.42 2.59
C ILE A 39 -4.36 -1.06 2.35
N GLY A 40 -5.08 0.05 2.52
CA GLY A 40 -4.50 1.40 2.39
C GLY A 40 -3.35 1.68 3.36
N ALA A 41 -3.37 1.06 4.55
CA ALA A 41 -2.31 1.21 5.55
C ALA A 41 -1.21 0.15 5.40
N ASN A 42 -1.59 -1.10 5.09
CA ASN A 42 -0.72 -2.26 5.22
C ASN A 42 -0.23 -2.86 3.90
N GLY A 43 -0.80 -2.44 2.79
CA GLY A 43 -0.50 -3.03 1.52
C GLY A 43 -1.36 -4.23 1.17
N ALA A 44 -0.88 -5.05 0.24
CA ALA A 44 -1.48 -6.34 -0.07
C ALA A 44 -1.35 -7.29 1.13
N VAL A 45 -2.43 -7.44 1.91
CA VAL A 45 -2.48 -8.34 3.08
C VAL A 45 -2.72 -9.78 2.67
N ARG A 46 -2.16 -10.75 3.41
CA ARG A 46 -2.28 -12.20 3.15
C ARG A 46 -1.80 -12.63 1.75
N THR A 47 -0.95 -11.83 1.11
CA THR A 47 -0.31 -12.14 -0.17
C THR A 47 1.18 -12.34 0.07
N ARG A 48 1.64 -13.59 0.16
CA ARG A 48 3.06 -13.88 0.48
C ARG A 48 4.01 -13.52 -0.66
N GLU A 49 3.48 -13.51 -1.87
CA GLU A 49 4.13 -13.17 -3.12
C GLU A 49 4.36 -11.65 -3.26
N ALA A 50 3.77 -10.84 -2.38
CA ALA A 50 3.93 -9.39 -2.38
C ALA A 50 5.31 -9.00 -1.86
N ASP A 51 6.09 -8.35 -2.73
CA ASP A 51 7.42 -7.79 -2.45
C ASP A 51 7.30 -6.44 -1.73
N ASP A 52 7.76 -6.39 -0.49
CA ASP A 52 7.82 -5.19 0.36
C ASP A 52 9.22 -4.55 0.39
N SER A 53 10.19 -5.07 -0.36
CA SER A 53 11.60 -4.67 -0.23
C SER A 53 11.87 -3.23 -0.67
N VAL A 54 10.96 -2.63 -1.43
CA VAL A 54 11.11 -1.30 -2.01
C VAL A 54 9.95 -0.39 -1.58
N ALA A 55 10.29 0.73 -0.95
CA ALA A 55 9.35 1.82 -0.70
C ALA A 55 9.06 2.61 -1.99
N LEU A 56 8.00 3.42 -2.00
CA LEU A 56 7.80 4.41 -3.05
C LEU A 56 8.96 5.42 -3.02
N GLN A 57 9.55 5.66 -4.18
CA GLN A 57 10.72 6.50 -4.39
C GLN A 57 10.40 7.74 -5.23
N ASP A 58 11.34 8.67 -5.26
CA ASP A 58 11.32 9.87 -6.07
C ASP A 58 11.25 9.57 -7.59
N VAL A 59 10.80 10.56 -8.35
CA VAL A 59 10.81 10.50 -9.81
C VAL A 59 12.25 10.35 -10.31
N GLY A 60 12.46 9.44 -11.26
CA GLY A 60 13.79 9.11 -11.80
C GLY A 60 14.46 7.92 -11.11
N TYR A 61 13.93 7.44 -9.98
CA TYR A 61 14.36 6.17 -9.41
C TYR A 61 14.08 5.02 -10.39
N ARG A 62 15.05 4.09 -10.53
CA ARG A 62 14.92 2.92 -11.40
C ARG A 62 14.40 1.74 -10.61
N TYR A 63 13.12 1.44 -10.77
CA TYR A 63 12.52 0.24 -10.19
C TYR A 63 12.91 -0.99 -11.01
N SER A 64 13.21 -2.09 -10.32
CA SER A 64 13.42 -3.42 -10.93
C SER A 64 12.15 -4.26 -10.80
N PHE A 65 11.01 -3.73 -11.26
CA PHE A 65 9.75 -4.46 -11.19
C PHE A 65 9.80 -5.70 -12.06
N ARG A 66 9.44 -6.84 -11.46
CA ARG A 66 9.28 -8.10 -12.18
C ARG A 66 7.89 -8.15 -12.82
N PRO A 67 7.78 -8.40 -14.14
CA PRO A 67 6.50 -8.65 -14.77
C PRO A 67 5.73 -9.77 -14.06
N GLY A 68 4.42 -9.57 -13.85
CA GLY A 68 3.58 -10.50 -13.08
C GLY A 68 3.83 -10.50 -11.56
N GLY A 69 4.84 -9.77 -11.06
CA GLY A 69 5.13 -9.64 -9.64
C GLY A 69 4.17 -8.69 -8.93
N ILE A 70 3.86 -9.00 -7.67
CA ILE A 70 3.08 -8.12 -6.79
C ILE A 70 4.06 -7.28 -6.00
N HIS A 71 4.09 -5.97 -6.25
CA HIS A 71 4.97 -5.02 -5.56
C HIS A 71 4.18 -4.16 -4.61
N ASN A 72 4.61 -4.08 -3.36
CA ASN A 72 3.91 -3.42 -2.28
C ASN A 72 4.77 -2.28 -1.71
N LEU A 73 4.50 -1.09 -2.23
CA LEU A 73 5.34 0.09 -2.05
C LEU A 73 4.87 0.88 -0.82
N ARG A 74 5.71 0.92 0.21
CA ARG A 74 5.50 1.81 1.35
C ARG A 74 5.66 3.27 0.92
N ALA A 75 4.60 4.06 1.06
CA ALA A 75 4.47 5.38 0.44
C ALA A 75 4.40 6.55 1.43
N ASP A 76 4.76 6.32 2.70
CA ASP A 76 4.70 7.30 3.80
C ASP A 76 5.35 8.66 3.48
N ARG A 77 6.33 8.70 2.57
CA ARG A 77 7.04 9.93 2.15
C ARG A 77 6.22 10.83 1.23
N PHE A 78 5.30 10.26 0.43
CA PHE A 78 4.66 10.99 -0.68
C PHE A 78 3.13 10.95 -0.63
N ILE A 79 2.54 9.91 -0.03
CA ILE A 79 1.09 9.81 0.15
C ILE A 79 0.77 10.23 1.59
N THR A 80 0.20 11.42 1.74
CA THR A 80 -0.05 12.08 3.03
C THR A 80 -1.41 11.76 3.63
N GLY A 81 -2.27 11.05 2.90
CA GLY A 81 -3.60 10.66 3.38
C GLY A 81 -4.40 9.88 2.36
N HIS A 82 -5.62 9.51 2.75
CA HIS A 82 -6.55 8.75 1.92
C HIS A 82 -6.83 9.48 0.60
N GLY A 83 -6.62 8.81 -0.53
CA GLY A 83 -6.84 9.41 -1.85
C GLY A 83 -5.74 10.36 -2.34
N SER A 84 -4.68 10.61 -1.57
CA SER A 84 -3.51 11.42 -1.98
C SER A 84 -2.57 10.66 -2.93
N VAL A 85 -3.11 10.07 -3.99
CA VAL A 85 -2.40 9.16 -4.90
C VAL A 85 -2.09 9.77 -6.28
N THR A 86 -2.39 11.06 -6.46
CA THR A 86 -2.22 11.79 -7.74
C THR A 86 -0.82 12.38 -7.92
N GLY A 87 0.10 12.14 -6.97
CA GLY A 87 1.45 12.68 -7.00
C GLY A 87 2.34 12.09 -8.10
N PRO A 88 3.37 12.83 -8.55
CA PRO A 88 4.22 12.40 -9.66
C PRO A 88 5.03 11.13 -9.36
N GLN A 89 5.33 10.85 -8.09
CA GLN A 89 5.99 9.60 -7.68
C GLN A 89 5.12 8.37 -7.93
N VAL A 90 3.81 8.49 -7.72
CA VAL A 90 2.85 7.40 -8.01
C VAL A 90 2.76 7.17 -9.51
N ALA A 91 2.67 8.26 -10.30
CA ALA A 91 2.68 8.17 -11.76
C ALA A 91 3.98 7.54 -12.30
N HIS A 92 5.14 7.93 -11.76
CA HIS A 92 6.44 7.38 -12.14
C HIS A 92 6.58 5.89 -11.81
N ALA A 93 6.14 5.47 -10.62
CA ALA A 93 6.14 4.05 -10.25
C ALA A 93 5.21 3.24 -11.17
N LEU A 94 4.03 3.77 -11.51
CA LEU A 94 3.10 3.11 -12.44
C LEU A 94 3.71 2.97 -13.84
N LEU A 95 4.28 4.05 -14.38
CA LEU A 95 4.95 4.03 -15.68
C LEU A 95 6.10 3.03 -15.70
N SER A 96 6.92 3.01 -14.64
CA SER A 96 8.02 2.06 -14.50
C SER A 96 7.53 0.60 -14.49
N ALA A 97 6.39 0.32 -13.88
CA ALA A 97 5.80 -1.02 -13.88
C ALA A 97 5.23 -1.40 -15.25
N MET A 98 4.57 -0.47 -15.94
CA MET A 98 4.01 -0.68 -17.28
C MET A 98 5.09 -0.89 -18.35
N THR A 99 6.27 -0.29 -18.15
CA THR A 99 7.40 -0.37 -19.09
C THR A 99 8.43 -1.43 -18.70
N ALA A 100 8.20 -2.16 -17.60
CA ALA A 100 9.04 -3.27 -17.19
C ALA A 100 8.93 -4.40 -18.23
N THR A 101 10.05 -4.71 -18.87
CA THR A 101 10.16 -5.85 -19.79
C THR A 101 10.57 -7.12 -19.04
N PRO A 102 10.20 -8.31 -19.56
CA PRO A 102 10.70 -9.60 -19.06
C PRO A 102 12.22 -9.71 -19.03
#